data_AF-F4KYN9-F1
#
_entry.id   AF-F4KYN9-F1
#
_cell.length_a   1.000
_cell.length_b   1.000
_cell.length_c   1.000
_cell.angle_alpha   90.00
_cell.angle_beta   90.00
_cell.angle_gamma   90.00
#
_symmetry.space_group_name_H-M   'P 1'
#
loop_
_entity.id
_entity.type
_entity.pdbx_description
1 polymer ?
#
loop_
_entity_poly.entity_id
_entity_poly.type
_entity_poly.pdbx_seq_one_letter_code
_entity_poly.pdbx_strand_id
1 'polypeptide(L)'
;MNTTQLGELILFHRKRAGLSREACALLAGVGKTAVYDLEHGKETIRMDTLLKILQVLNIKMQFSSPLMEEYKQKQSEYFEQAIQNSQATQEQIDELAREAKSGWWERNKDRFPGLEDV
;
A
#
# COMPACT_ATOMS: atom_id res chain seq x y z
N MET A 1 1.19 13.91 -19.10
CA MET A 1 -0.18 13.39 -18.88
C MET A 1 -1.05 14.56 -18.44
N ASN A 2 -2.14 14.84 -19.14
CA ASN A 2 -3.10 15.89 -18.77
C ASN A 2 -4.33 15.29 -18.04
N THR A 3 -5.23 16.14 -17.55
CA THR A 3 -6.41 15.72 -16.77
C THR A 3 -7.39 14.88 -17.61
N THR A 4 -7.55 15.21 -18.90
CA THR A 4 -8.38 14.45 -19.84
C THR A 4 -7.86 13.02 -20.02
N GLN A 5 -6.55 12.86 -20.25
CA GLN A 5 -5.90 11.54 -20.39
C GLN A 5 -6.04 10.70 -19.12
N LEU A 6 -5.97 11.33 -17.94
CA LEU A 6 -6.24 10.64 -16.68
C LEU A 6 -7.68 10.16 -16.59
N GLY A 7 -8.64 11.01 -16.97
CA GLY A 7 -10.06 10.66 -17.01
C GLY A 7 -10.37 9.50 -17.96
N GLU A 8 -9.80 9.51 -19.17
CA GLU A 8 -9.92 8.44 -20.15
C GLU A 8 -9.33 7.12 -19.64
N LEU A 9 -8.16 7.16 -19.00
CA LEU A 9 -7.53 5.99 -18.39
C LEU A 9 -8.44 5.37 -17.32
N ILE A 10 -9.00 6.20 -16.45
CA ILE A 10 -9.89 5.75 -15.37
C ILE A 10 -11.19 5.17 -15.94
N LEU A 11 -11.78 5.84 -16.93
CA LEU A 11 -12.98 5.37 -17.65
C LEU A 11 -12.74 3.99 -18.27
N PHE A 12 -11.60 3.80 -18.93
CA PHE A 12 -11.22 2.53 -19.53
C PHE A 12 -11.12 1.41 -18.50
N HIS A 13 -10.41 1.64 -17.38
CA HIS A 13 -10.26 0.63 -16.33
C HIS A 13 -11.58 0.30 -15.64
N ARG A 14 -12.41 1.31 -15.34
CA ARG A 14 -13.74 1.07 -14.74
C ARG A 14 -14.61 0.21 -15.66
N LYS A 15 -14.65 0.54 -16.96
CA LYS A 15 -15.42 -0.25 -17.94
C LYS A 15 -14.90 -1.68 -18.05
N ARG A 16 -13.58 -1.87 -18.06
CA ARG A 16 -12.97 -3.22 -18.07
C ARG A 16 -13.24 -4.02 -16.79
N ALA A 17 -13.38 -3.35 -15.66
CA ALA A 17 -13.79 -3.95 -14.40
C ALA A 17 -15.30 -4.28 -14.34
N GLY A 18 -16.10 -3.90 -15.35
CA GLY A 18 -17.55 -4.15 -15.38
C GLY A 18 -18.35 -3.31 -14.38
N LEU A 19 -17.76 -2.27 -13.80
CA LEU A 19 -18.41 -1.46 -12.77
C LEU A 19 -19.22 -0.32 -13.40
N SER A 20 -20.45 -0.10 -12.92
CA SER A 20 -21.16 1.16 -13.18
C SER A 20 -20.48 2.32 -12.43
N ARG A 21 -20.86 3.56 -12.76
CA ARG A 21 -20.36 4.72 -12.00
C ARG A 21 -20.84 4.70 -10.56
N GLU A 22 -22.11 4.31 -10.32
CA GLU A 22 -22.64 4.16 -8.97
C GLU A 22 -21.91 3.08 -8.19
N ALA A 23 -21.67 1.92 -8.81
CA ALA A 23 -20.96 0.81 -8.17
C ALA A 23 -19.52 1.20 -7.81
N CYS A 24 -18.79 1.84 -8.73
CA CYS A 24 -17.44 2.33 -8.48
C CYS A 24 -17.42 3.37 -7.34
N ALA A 25 -18.36 4.32 -7.36
CA ALA A 25 -18.48 5.36 -6.33
C ALA A 25 -18.80 4.76 -4.95
N LEU A 26 -19.70 3.77 -4.91
CA LEU A 26 -20.07 3.05 -3.70
C LEU A 26 -18.87 2.30 -3.11
N LEU A 27 -18.13 1.55 -3.93
CA LEU A 27 -16.94 0.83 -3.50
C LEU A 27 -15.83 1.77 -3.01
N ALA A 28 -15.72 2.96 -3.61
CA ALA A 28 -14.72 3.95 -3.24
C ALA A 28 -15.15 4.83 -2.04
N GLY A 29 -16.40 4.73 -1.60
CA GLY A 29 -16.95 5.62 -0.57
C GLY A 29 -16.96 7.10 -0.99
N VAL A 30 -17.30 7.38 -2.25
CA VAL A 30 -17.37 8.73 -2.83
C VAL A 30 -18.73 8.97 -3.51
N GLY A 31 -19.06 10.22 -3.82
CA GLY A 31 -20.26 10.56 -4.58
C GLY A 31 -20.16 10.15 -6.06
N LYS A 32 -21.27 9.74 -6.68
CA LYS A 32 -21.32 9.35 -8.11
C LYS A 32 -20.81 10.45 -9.05
N THR A 33 -21.05 11.71 -8.68
CA THR A 33 -20.61 12.89 -9.44
C THR A 33 -19.09 13.00 -9.46
N ALA A 34 -18.41 12.55 -8.41
CA ALA A 34 -16.95 12.57 -8.36
C ALA A 34 -16.34 11.62 -9.40
N VAL A 35 -16.93 10.44 -9.59
CA VAL A 35 -16.50 9.49 -10.65
C VAL A 35 -16.78 10.08 -12.03
N TYR A 36 -17.95 10.70 -12.24
CA TYR A 36 -18.28 11.37 -13.50
C TYR A 36 -17.30 12.51 -13.81
N ASP A 37 -17.10 13.42 -12.88
CA ASP A 37 -16.20 14.57 -13.01
C ASP A 37 -14.76 14.12 -13.31
N LEU A 38 -14.31 13.04 -12.67
CA LEU A 38 -12.99 12.46 -12.88
C LEU A 38 -12.81 11.89 -14.29
N GLU A 39 -13.80 11.15 -14.78
CA GLU A 39 -13.78 10.63 -16.15
C GLU A 39 -13.82 11.72 -17.21
N HIS A 40 -14.40 12.88 -16.92
CA HIS A 40 -14.45 14.04 -17.81
C HIS A 40 -13.23 14.97 -17.66
N GLY A 41 -12.26 14.61 -16.82
CA GLY A 41 -11.01 15.36 -16.68
C GLY A 41 -11.16 16.68 -15.93
N LYS A 42 -12.10 16.79 -14.99
CA LYS A 42 -12.23 17.97 -14.13
C LYS A 42 -10.89 18.24 -13.42
N GLU A 43 -10.38 19.45 -13.60
CA GLU A 43 -9.06 19.85 -13.08
C GLU A 43 -9.05 19.89 -11.55
N THR A 44 -10.18 20.24 -10.93
CA THR A 44 -10.32 20.40 -9.49
C THR A 44 -11.01 19.18 -8.86
N ILE A 45 -10.25 18.09 -8.76
CA ILE A 45 -10.66 16.90 -7.98
C ILE A 45 -9.78 16.79 -6.76
N ARG A 46 -10.41 16.51 -5.62
CA ARG A 46 -9.67 16.31 -4.37
C ARG A 46 -8.81 15.05 -4.47
N MET A 47 -7.58 15.14 -3.99
CA MET A 47 -6.61 14.05 -4.06
C MET A 47 -7.08 12.77 -3.36
N ASP A 48 -7.78 12.91 -2.23
CA ASP A 48 -8.35 11.79 -1.48
C ASP A 48 -9.38 11.00 -2.31
N THR A 49 -10.24 11.70 -3.05
CA THR A 49 -11.20 11.08 -3.97
C THR A 49 -10.50 10.32 -5.09
N LEU A 50 -9.47 10.93 -5.71
CA LEU A 50 -8.69 10.28 -6.76
C LEU A 50 -8.07 8.97 -6.23
N LEU A 51 -7.38 9.02 -5.09
CA LEU A 51 -6.73 7.86 -4.48
C LEU A 51 -7.70 6.72 -4.18
N LYS A 52 -8.87 7.03 -3.61
CA LYS A 52 -9.92 6.04 -3.34
C LYS A 52 -10.40 5.34 -4.61
N ILE A 53 -10.62 6.10 -5.68
CA ILE A 53 -11.06 5.53 -6.96
C ILE A 53 -9.95 4.66 -7.58
N LEU A 54 -8.69 5.11 -7.55
CA LEU A 54 -7.56 4.31 -8.03
C LEU A 54 -7.42 2.99 -7.26
N GLN A 55 -7.63 3.02 -5.94
CA GLN A 55 -7.62 1.82 -5.09
C GLN A 55 -8.69 0.80 -5.52
N VAL A 56 -9.94 1.24 -5.73
CA VAL A 56 -11.03 0.36 -6.20
C VAL A 56 -10.75 -0.24 -7.57
N LEU A 57 -10.14 0.54 -8.46
CA LEU A 57 -9.76 0.09 -9.80
C LEU A 57 -8.44 -0.70 -9.82
N ASN A 58 -7.83 -0.93 -8.66
CA ASN A 58 -6.54 -1.61 -8.51
C ASN A 58 -5.41 -0.97 -9.36
N ILE A 59 -5.43 0.36 -9.47
CA ILE A 59 -4.42 1.14 -10.20
C ILE A 59 -3.36 1.62 -9.20
N LYS A 60 -2.09 1.37 -9.50
CA LYS A 60 -0.95 1.86 -8.72
C LYS A 60 -0.34 3.09 -9.39
N MET A 61 -0.09 4.14 -8.62
CA MET A 61 0.67 5.30 -9.09
C MET A 61 2.15 5.10 -8.84
N GLN A 62 2.97 5.43 -9.83
CA GLN A 62 4.43 5.48 -9.71
C GLN A 62 4.88 6.89 -10.03
N PHE A 63 5.74 7.44 -9.17
CA PHE A 63 6.35 8.74 -9.39
C PHE A 63 7.71 8.54 -10.04
N SER A 64 7.96 9.30 -11.10
CA SER A 64 9.26 9.39 -11.75
C SER A 64 9.75 10.82 -11.65
N SER A 65 10.95 11.00 -11.11
CA SER A 65 11.59 12.30 -10.89
C SER A 65 13.11 12.13 -11.01
N PRO A 66 13.83 13.14 -11.53
CA PRO A 66 15.30 13.12 -11.54
C PRO A 66 15.93 12.93 -10.16
N LEU A 67 15.23 13.36 -9.10
CA LEU A 67 15.71 13.29 -7.71
C LEU A 67 15.17 12.07 -6.96
N MET A 68 14.67 11.06 -7.67
CA MET A 68 14.05 9.89 -7.01
C MET A 68 15.07 9.06 -6.23
N GLU A 69 16.32 8.98 -6.68
CA GLU A 69 17.38 8.27 -5.96
C GLU A 69 17.77 8.99 -4.67
N GLU A 70 17.92 10.31 -4.69
CA GLU A 70 18.15 11.11 -3.48
C GLU A 70 16.97 10.99 -2.48
N TYR A 71 15.74 10.97 -2.98
CA TYR A 71 14.55 10.76 -2.15
C TYR A 71 14.55 9.39 -1.48
N LYS A 72 14.89 8.33 -2.20
CA LYS A 72 15.01 6.97 -1.66
C LYS A 72 16.13 6.88 -0.61
N GLN A 73 17.27 7.52 -0.86
CA GLN A 73 18.39 7.53 0.07
C GLN A 73 18.02 8.21 1.39
N LYS A 74 17.38 9.39 1.32
CA LYS A 74 16.84 10.06 2.51
C LYS A 74 15.84 9.19 3.28
N GLN A 75 14.97 8.45 2.59
CA GLN A 75 14.05 7.52 3.27
C GLN A 75 14.78 6.41 4.02
N SER A 76 15.86 5.83 3.46
CA SER A 76 16.67 4.81 4.15
C SER A 76 17.31 5.40 5.41
N GLU A 77 17.89 6.59 5.30
CA GLU A 77 18.53 7.30 6.42
C GLU A 77 17.53 7.56 7.56
N TYR A 78 16.29 7.98 7.26
CA TYR A 78 15.23 8.14 8.27
C TYR A 78 14.85 6.81 8.94
N PHE A 79 14.77 5.72 8.17
CA PHE A 79 14.45 4.40 8.71
C PHE A 79 15.57 3.88 9.62
N GLU A 80 16.82 4.05 9.22
CA GLU A 80 18.00 3.71 10.03
C GLU A 80 18.06 4.54 11.32
N GLN A 81 17.78 5.85 11.26
CA GLN A 81 17.68 6.69 12.45
C GLN A 81 16.50 6.30 13.35
N ALA A 82 15.36 5.92 12.79
CA ALA A 82 14.22 5.45 13.57
C ALA A 82 14.51 4.12 14.28
N ILE A 83 15.28 3.22 13.65
CA ILE A 83 15.77 1.99 14.29
C ILE A 83 16.78 2.32 15.38
N GLN A 84 17.73 3.23 15.15
CA GLN A 84 18.71 3.64 16.15
C GLN A 84 18.07 4.27 17.40
N ASN A 85 16.96 4.99 17.23
CA ASN A 85 16.19 5.58 18.33
C ASN A 85 15.20 4.59 18.97
N SER A 86 15.02 3.40 18.39
CA SER A 86 14.26 2.32 19.00
C SER A 86 15.13 1.67 20.09
N GLN A 87 14.70 1.76 21.36
CA GLN A 87 15.40 1.19 22.51
C GLN A 87 15.33 -0.34 22.58
N ALA A 88 15.32 -1.03 21.44
CA ALA A 88 15.49 -2.47 21.40
C ALA A 88 16.98 -2.73 21.17
N THR A 89 17.72 -3.01 22.25
CA THR A 89 19.10 -3.47 22.15
C THR A 89 19.13 -4.79 21.37
N GLN A 90 20.25 -5.10 20.71
CA GLN A 90 20.42 -6.39 20.04
C GLN A 90 20.14 -7.56 20.98
N GLU A 91 20.47 -7.41 22.27
CA GLU A 91 20.15 -8.38 23.32
C GLU A 91 18.65 -8.57 23.53
N GLN A 92 17.85 -7.49 23.54
CA GLN A 92 16.38 -7.58 23.65
C GLN A 92 15.75 -8.19 22.40
N ILE A 93 16.30 -7.95 21.22
CA ILE A 93 15.86 -8.59 19.97
C ILE A 93 16.18 -10.09 20.00
N ASP A 94 17.38 -10.45 20.45
CA ASP A 94 17.83 -11.84 20.55
C ASP A 94 17.12 -12.61 21.68
N GLU A 95 16.73 -11.93 22.75
CA GLU A 95 15.89 -12.45 23.83
C GLU A 95 14.46 -12.68 23.33
N LEU A 96 13.83 -11.69 22.70
CA LEU A 96 12.50 -11.79 22.12
C LEU A 96 12.42 -12.88 21.04
N ALA A 97 13.46 -13.02 20.22
CA ALA A 97 13.56 -14.07 19.21
C ALA A 97 13.71 -15.47 19.84
N ARG A 98 14.44 -15.59 20.95
CA ARG A 98 14.58 -16.84 21.73
C ARG A 98 13.27 -17.24 22.39
N GLU A 99 12.57 -16.29 23.03
CA GLU A 99 11.26 -16.53 23.64
C GLU A 99 10.20 -16.91 22.60
N ALA A 100 10.16 -16.20 21.47
CA ALA A 100 9.26 -16.49 20.38
C ALA A 100 9.53 -17.89 19.79
N LYS A 101 10.80 -18.27 19.58
CA LYS A 101 11.17 -19.61 19.10
C LYS A 101 10.84 -20.70 20.10
N SER A 102 11.17 -20.52 21.38
CA SER A 102 10.92 -21.51 22.44
C SER A 102 9.42 -21.80 22.60
N GLY A 103 8.60 -20.77 22.82
CA GLY A 103 7.17 -20.95 23.06
C GLY A 103 6.38 -21.31 21.81
N TRP A 104 6.80 -20.86 20.63
CA TRP A 104 6.19 -21.27 19.37
C TRP A 104 6.54 -22.72 19.03
N TRP A 105 7.80 -23.13 19.21
CA TRP A 105 8.23 -24.51 18.96
C TRP A 105 7.52 -25.49 19.89
N GLU A 106 7.44 -25.21 21.20
CA GLU A 106 6.71 -26.07 22.14
C GLU A 106 5.22 -26.25 21.79
N ARG A 107 4.58 -25.20 21.26
CA ARG A 107 3.17 -25.22 20.85
C ARG A 107 2.93 -25.80 19.45
N ASN A 108 3.97 -26.04 18.65
CA ASN A 108 3.82 -26.44 17.24
C ASN A 108 4.70 -27.63 16.83
N LYS A 109 5.50 -28.20 17.74
CA LYS A 109 6.38 -29.33 17.46
C LYS A 109 5.65 -30.57 16.93
N ASP A 110 4.39 -30.75 17.34
CA ASP A 110 3.48 -31.79 16.84
C ASP A 110 3.22 -31.69 15.32
N ARG A 111 3.38 -30.50 14.74
CA ARG A 111 3.25 -30.28 13.28
C ARG A 111 4.52 -30.64 12.50
N PHE A 112 5.64 -30.88 13.17
CA PHE A 112 6.95 -31.09 12.54
C PHE A 112 7.63 -32.38 13.06
N PRO A 113 7.03 -33.56 12.79
CA PRO A 113 7.57 -34.83 13.28
C PRO A 113 8.98 -35.09 12.72
N GLY A 114 9.92 -35.44 13.60
CA GLY A 114 11.31 -35.80 13.25
C GLY A 114 12.35 -34.68 13.34
N LEU A 115 11.98 -33.48 13.79
CA LEU A 115 12.89 -32.34 13.99
C LEU A 115 13.10 -31.97 15.47
N GLU A 116 12.76 -32.88 16.38
CA GLU A 116 12.66 -32.60 17.82
C GLU A 116 14.01 -32.42 18.53
N ASP A 117 15.11 -32.89 17.94
CA ASP A 117 16.43 -33.00 18.59
C ASP A 117 17.59 -32.31 17.81
N VAL A 118 17.34 -31.27 17.00
CA VAL A 118 18.39 -30.51 16.28
C VAL A 118 18.71 -29.17 16.94
#